data_AF-A0A2X3HC35-F1
#
_entry.id   AF-A0A2X3HC35-F1
#
_cell.length_a   1.000
_cell.length_b   1.000
_cell.length_c   1.000
_cell.angle_alpha   90.00
_cell.angle_beta   90.00
_cell.angle_gamma   90.00
#
_symmetry.space_group_name_H-M   'P 1'
#
loop_
_entity.id
_entity.type
_entity.pdbx_description
1 polymer ?
#
loop_
_entity_poly.entity_id
_entity_poly.type
_entity_poly.pdbx_seq_one_letter_code
_entity_poly.pdbx_strand_id
1 'polypeptide(L)'
;MGFTPQSGVMMGTRSGDLDPSILPWLVEKEGKSAQQLSQLLNNESGLLGVSGVSSDYRDVEQAADAGNERAALALSLFAERIRATIGSYIMQMGGLDALIFTGGIGENSARARAAICRNLHFLGLALDDEKNPAERDLYSGG
;
A
#
# COMPACT_ATOMS: atom_id res chain seq x y z
N MET A 1 2.43 -12.02 0.97
CA MET A 1 3.15 -12.34 2.23
C MET A 1 3.90 -13.65 2.05
N GLY A 2 5.01 -13.82 2.75
CA GLY A 2 5.89 -15.00 2.64
C GLY A 2 6.12 -15.64 4.00
N PHE A 3 7.39 -15.89 4.35
CA PHE A 3 7.77 -16.44 5.66
C PHE A 3 7.31 -15.56 6.83
N THR A 4 7.35 -14.24 6.66
CA THR A 4 6.79 -13.27 7.61
C THR A 4 5.75 -12.38 6.92
N PRO A 5 4.97 -11.61 7.70
CA PRO A 5 4.08 -10.60 7.15
C PRO A 5 4.79 -9.42 6.46
N GLN A 6 6.13 -9.37 6.42
CA GLN A 6 6.88 -8.25 5.87
C GLN A 6 6.85 -8.19 4.33
N SER A 7 6.91 -9.36 3.67
CA SER A 7 7.00 -9.43 2.20
C SER A 7 5.66 -9.18 1.51
N GLY A 8 5.73 -8.60 0.33
CA GLY A 8 4.61 -8.28 -0.55
C GLY A 8 4.44 -6.77 -0.67
N VAL A 9 3.19 -6.32 -0.55
CA VAL A 9 2.83 -4.91 -0.74
C VAL A 9 3.34 -4.03 0.41
N MET A 10 3.60 -2.76 0.07
CA MET A 10 3.78 -1.70 1.05
C MET A 10 2.56 -1.63 2.00
N MET A 11 2.79 -1.44 3.30
CA MET A 11 1.71 -1.28 4.28
C MET A 11 1.86 0.01 5.08
N GLY A 12 1.11 0.19 6.18
CA GLY A 12 1.17 1.39 7.02
C GLY A 12 2.58 1.71 7.53
N THR A 13 3.23 0.73 8.18
CA THR A 13 4.59 0.87 8.73
C THR A 13 5.60 -0.12 8.16
N ARG A 14 5.13 -1.14 7.42
CA ARG A 14 5.96 -2.18 6.82
C ARG A 14 6.37 -1.80 5.41
N SER A 15 7.64 -2.02 5.07
CA SER A 15 8.20 -1.69 3.75
C SER A 15 7.51 -2.42 2.60
N GLY A 16 7.10 -3.68 2.81
CA GLY A 16 6.84 -4.59 1.69
C GLY A 16 8.14 -5.08 1.07
N ASP A 17 8.07 -5.51 -0.19
CA ASP A 17 9.24 -5.98 -0.94
C ASP A 17 10.24 -4.86 -1.24
N LEU A 18 11.52 -5.20 -1.12
CA LEU A 18 12.67 -4.32 -1.36
C LEU A 18 13.85 -5.14 -1.90
N ASP A 19 14.85 -4.45 -2.45
CA ASP A 19 16.11 -5.07 -2.86
C ASP A 19 16.88 -5.56 -1.62
N PRO A 20 17.13 -6.88 -1.46
CA PRO A 20 17.86 -7.41 -0.31
C PRO A 20 19.24 -6.77 -0.08
N SER A 21 19.89 -6.25 -1.13
CA SER A 21 21.19 -5.58 -1.05
C SER A 21 21.16 -4.25 -0.30
N ILE A 22 20.00 -3.64 -0.06
CA ILE A 22 19.91 -2.42 0.76
C ILE A 22 20.23 -2.69 2.23
N LEU A 23 19.97 -3.90 2.73
CA LEU A 23 20.20 -4.26 4.12
C LEU A 23 21.69 -4.26 4.50
N PRO A 24 22.58 -5.00 3.79
CA PRO A 24 24.02 -4.91 4.07
C PRO A 24 24.56 -3.50 3.81
N TRP A 25 24.04 -2.78 2.82
CA TRP A 25 24.43 -1.39 2.59
C TRP A 25 24.11 -0.49 3.81
N LEU A 26 22.92 -0.64 4.42
CA LEU A 26 22.55 0.10 5.64
C LEU A 26 23.42 -0.29 6.84
N VAL A 27 23.83 -1.56 6.96
CA VAL A 27 24.79 -1.98 7.98
C VAL A 27 26.13 -1.25 7.77
N GLU A 28 26.64 -1.25 6.54
CA GLU A 28 27.95 -0.67 6.23
C GLU A 28 27.98 0.86 6.30
N LYS A 29 26.90 1.53 5.86
CA LYS A 29 26.84 2.99 5.78
C LYS A 29 26.30 3.67 7.03
N GLU A 30 25.34 3.04 7.70
CA GLU A 30 24.66 3.64 8.86
C GLU A 30 24.97 2.90 10.17
N GLY A 31 25.77 1.83 10.14
CA GLY A 31 26.16 1.08 11.32
C GLY A 31 24.99 0.38 12.02
N LYS A 32 23.88 0.16 11.33
CA LYS A 32 22.66 -0.41 11.93
C LYS A 32 22.86 -1.88 12.29
N SER A 33 22.38 -2.26 13.47
CA SER A 33 22.27 -3.65 13.88
C SER A 33 21.11 -4.36 13.18
N ALA A 34 21.11 -5.70 13.20
CA ALA A 34 20.00 -6.50 12.67
C ALA A 34 18.66 -6.15 13.34
N GLN A 35 18.66 -5.86 14.63
CA GLN A 35 17.46 -5.44 15.38
C GLN A 35 16.97 -4.07 14.91
N GLN A 36 17.88 -3.12 14.68
CA GLN A 36 17.52 -1.79 14.15
C GLN A 36 16.99 -1.87 12.72
N LEU A 37 17.55 -2.75 11.89
CA LEU A 37 17.00 -3.00 10.55
C LEU A 37 15.61 -3.63 10.62
N SER A 38 15.42 -4.61 11.50
CA SER A 38 14.10 -5.21 11.72
C SER A 38 13.07 -4.17 12.15
N GLN A 39 13.44 -3.30 13.10
CA GLN A 39 12.60 -2.19 13.55
C GLN A 39 12.27 -1.23 12.40
N LEU A 40 13.28 -0.81 11.63
CA LEU A 40 13.13 0.08 10.49
C LEU A 40 12.13 -0.49 9.48
N LEU A 41 12.30 -1.76 9.12
CA LEU A 41 11.47 -2.46 8.14
C LEU A 41 10.03 -2.64 8.62
N ASN A 42 9.81 -2.96 9.90
CA ASN A 42 8.48 -3.31 10.40
C ASN A 42 7.66 -2.11 10.86
N ASN A 43 8.32 -1.07 11.38
CA ASN A 43 7.67 -0.04 12.18
C ASN A 43 7.89 1.39 11.67
N GLU A 44 8.89 1.63 10.82
CA GLU A 44 9.30 2.98 10.40
C GLU A 44 9.31 3.14 8.86
N SER A 45 8.79 2.15 8.13
CA SER A 45 8.73 2.13 6.67
C SER A 45 7.29 2.35 6.17
N GLY A 46 6.98 1.90 4.96
CA GLY A 46 5.60 1.91 4.46
C GLY A 46 5.07 3.32 4.16
N LEU A 47 3.77 3.50 4.34
CA LEU A 47 3.09 4.80 4.25
C LEU A 47 3.76 5.81 5.19
N LEU A 48 4.06 5.41 6.43
CA LEU A 48 4.69 6.27 7.43
C LEU A 48 6.07 6.74 6.95
N GLY A 49 6.94 5.82 6.53
CA GLY A 49 8.30 6.13 6.12
C GLY A 49 8.36 7.05 4.89
N VAL A 50 7.51 6.79 3.89
CA VAL A 50 7.49 7.61 2.66
C VAL A 50 6.82 8.96 2.91
N SER A 51 5.63 8.98 3.51
CA SER A 51 4.88 10.22 3.73
C SER A 51 5.55 11.12 4.77
N GLY A 52 6.15 10.52 5.80
CA GLY A 52 6.59 11.24 7.00
C GLY A 52 5.44 11.79 7.84
N VAL A 53 4.21 11.34 7.61
CA VAL A 53 2.99 11.88 8.24
C VAL A 53 2.37 10.86 9.20
N SER A 54 1.85 9.75 8.67
CA SER A 54 1.09 8.77 9.44
C SER A 54 1.18 7.39 8.76
N SER A 55 0.88 6.35 9.54
CA SER A 55 0.65 5.00 9.01
C SER A 55 -0.83 4.76 8.64
N ASP A 56 -1.74 5.64 9.04
CA ASP A 56 -3.17 5.61 8.66
C ASP A 56 -3.35 6.21 7.26
N TYR A 57 -4.02 5.46 6.38
CA TYR A 57 -4.23 5.87 4.99
C TYR A 57 -5.02 7.19 4.88
N ARG A 58 -6.01 7.41 5.75
CA ARG A 58 -6.89 8.60 5.72
C ARG A 58 -6.13 9.87 6.07
N ASP A 59 -5.23 9.79 7.05
CA ASP A 59 -4.38 10.92 7.43
C ASP A 59 -3.44 11.30 6.29
N VAL A 60 -2.89 10.29 5.60
CA VAL A 60 -2.02 10.49 4.44
C VAL A 60 -2.81 11.08 3.27
N GLU A 61 -4.05 10.65 3.03
CA GLU A 61 -4.95 11.26 2.03
C GLU A 61 -5.23 12.73 2.34
N GLN A 62 -5.58 13.05 3.59
CA GLN A 62 -5.82 14.44 4.01
C GLN A 62 -4.58 15.31 3.83
N ALA A 63 -3.40 14.79 4.20
CA ALA A 63 -2.14 15.51 3.99
C ALA A 63 -1.84 15.73 2.50
N ALA A 64 -2.11 14.74 1.65
CA ALA A 64 -1.94 14.87 0.20
C ALA A 64 -2.89 15.93 -0.38
N ASP A 65 -4.15 15.96 0.06
CA ASP A 65 -5.14 16.97 -0.35
C ASP A 65 -4.76 18.38 0.13
N ALA A 66 -4.06 18.48 1.28
CA ALA A 66 -3.46 19.72 1.78
C ALA A 66 -2.16 20.12 1.05
N GLY A 67 -1.75 19.38 0.01
CA GLY A 67 -0.59 19.70 -0.83
C GLY A 67 0.73 19.05 -0.41
N ASN A 68 0.71 18.06 0.50
CA ASN A 68 1.93 17.33 0.86
C ASN A 68 2.34 16.34 -0.25
N GLU A 69 3.40 16.68 -0.98
CA GLU A 69 3.92 15.87 -2.08
C GLU A 69 4.39 14.47 -1.65
N ARG A 70 4.98 14.34 -0.46
CA ARG A 70 5.42 13.03 0.07
C ARG A 70 4.24 12.13 0.40
N ALA A 71 3.15 12.70 0.90
CA ALA A 71 1.92 11.96 1.14
C ALA A 71 1.30 11.47 -0.17
N ALA A 72 1.23 12.33 -1.20
CA ALA A 72 0.76 11.94 -2.52
C ALA A 72 1.63 10.84 -3.16
N LEU A 73 2.95 10.92 -2.98
CA LEU A 73 3.89 9.88 -3.40
C LEU A 73 3.64 8.56 -2.67
N ALA A 74 3.46 8.59 -1.34
CA ALA A 74 3.20 7.39 -0.54
C ALA A 74 1.94 6.66 -1.01
N LEU A 75 0.84 7.37 -1.26
CA LEU A 75 -0.42 6.80 -1.77
C LEU A 75 -0.24 6.19 -3.17
N SER A 76 0.54 6.86 -4.02
CA SER A 76 0.84 6.40 -5.38
C SER A 76 1.64 5.09 -5.37
N LEU A 77 2.72 5.04 -4.56
CA LEU A 77 3.53 3.83 -4.39
C LEU A 77 2.71 2.69 -3.79
N PHE A 78 1.87 2.97 -2.79
CA PHE A 78 0.98 1.98 -2.19
C PHE A 78 0.08 1.33 -3.25
N ALA A 79 -0.63 2.15 -4.04
CA ALA A 79 -1.52 1.65 -5.09
C ALA A 79 -0.76 0.91 -6.20
N GLU A 80 0.43 1.39 -6.59
CA GLU A 80 1.27 0.74 -7.59
C GLU A 80 1.75 -0.65 -7.14
N ARG A 81 2.20 -0.79 -5.89
CA ARG A 81 2.66 -2.08 -5.36
C ARG A 81 1.53 -3.11 -5.34
N ILE A 82 0.33 -2.71 -4.91
CA ILE A 82 -0.85 -3.59 -4.96
C ILE A 82 -1.18 -4.00 -6.39
N ARG A 83 -1.19 -3.04 -7.33
CA ARG A 83 -1.46 -3.31 -8.74
C ARG A 83 -0.46 -4.28 -9.36
N ALA A 84 0.83 -4.14 -9.04
CA ALA A 84 1.88 -5.06 -9.47
C ALA A 84 1.65 -6.47 -8.91
N THR A 85 1.27 -6.59 -7.64
CA THR A 85 0.91 -7.88 -7.03
C THR A 85 -0.31 -8.50 -7.69
N ILE A 86 -1.36 -7.73 -7.98
CA ILE A 86 -2.53 -8.21 -8.74
C ILE A 86 -2.09 -8.76 -10.10
N GLY A 87 -1.30 -8.00 -10.86
CA GLY A 87 -0.78 -8.44 -12.16
C GLY A 87 0.00 -9.76 -12.07
N SER A 88 0.86 -9.91 -11.06
CA SER A 88 1.59 -11.15 -10.81
C SER A 88 0.66 -12.35 -10.60
N TYR A 89 -0.44 -12.18 -9.86
CA TYR A 89 -1.39 -13.26 -9.64
C TYR A 89 -2.25 -13.57 -10.86
N ILE A 90 -2.65 -12.56 -11.64
CA ILE A 90 -3.38 -12.79 -12.90
C ILE A 90 -2.53 -13.64 -13.85
N MET A 91 -1.24 -13.35 -13.96
CA MET A 91 -0.32 -14.14 -14.79
C MET A 91 -0.19 -15.59 -14.32
N GLN A 92 -0.19 -15.82 -13.00
CA GLN A 92 -0.11 -17.18 -12.44
C GLN A 92 -1.40 -17.97 -12.62
N MET A 93 -2.56 -17.32 -12.58
CA MET A 93 -3.88 -17.95 -12.73
C MET A 93 -4.31 -18.12 -14.19
N GLY A 94 -3.69 -17.39 -15.13
CA GLY A 94 -4.05 -17.41 -16.55
C GLY A 94 -5.29 -16.59 -16.88
N GLY A 95 -5.73 -15.71 -15.98
CA GLY A 95 -6.94 -14.90 -16.14
C GLY A 95 -7.43 -14.28 -14.83
N LEU A 96 -8.59 -13.63 -14.89
CA LEU A 96 -9.25 -13.01 -13.74
C LEU A 96 -10.77 -12.98 -13.96
N ASP A 97 -11.52 -13.62 -13.06
CA ASP A 97 -12.99 -13.54 -13.05
C ASP A 97 -13.49 -12.35 -12.22
N ALA A 98 -12.86 -12.12 -11.05
CA ALA A 98 -13.26 -11.06 -10.13
C ALA A 98 -12.06 -10.56 -9.31
N LEU A 99 -12.05 -9.24 -9.04
CA LEU A 99 -11.14 -8.60 -8.09
C LEU A 99 -11.95 -8.12 -6.88
N ILE A 100 -11.65 -8.66 -5.70
CA ILE A 100 -12.38 -8.35 -4.47
C ILE A 100 -11.50 -7.49 -3.55
N PHE A 101 -12.06 -6.37 -3.07
CA PHE A 101 -11.45 -5.53 -2.05
C PHE A 101 -12.07 -5.85 -0.68
N THR A 102 -11.23 -5.98 0.34
CA THR A 102 -11.64 -6.24 1.73
C THR A 102 -10.63 -5.63 2.70
N GLY A 103 -10.93 -5.64 3.99
CA GLY A 103 -10.16 -5.04 5.07
C GLY A 103 -10.36 -3.53 5.12
N GLY A 104 -9.85 -2.90 6.19
CA GLY A 104 -10.13 -1.49 6.49
C GLY A 104 -9.96 -0.53 5.32
N ILE A 105 -8.82 -0.56 4.62
CA ILE A 105 -8.60 0.33 3.45
C ILE A 105 -9.44 -0.11 2.24
N GLY A 106 -9.53 -1.41 1.97
CA GLY A 106 -10.23 -1.94 0.80
C GLY A 106 -11.74 -1.69 0.85
N GLU A 107 -12.34 -1.76 2.03
CA GLU A 107 -13.78 -1.54 2.25
C GLU A 107 -14.12 -0.05 2.30
N ASN A 108 -13.29 0.76 2.98
CA ASN A 108 -13.66 2.13 3.32
C ASN A 108 -13.10 3.19 2.36
N SER A 109 -12.01 2.93 1.63
CA SER A 109 -11.41 3.94 0.74
C SER A 109 -11.75 3.71 -0.73
N ALA A 110 -12.76 4.44 -1.21
CA ALA A 110 -13.11 4.52 -2.63
C ALA A 110 -11.93 5.01 -3.50
N ARG A 111 -11.16 5.97 -2.99
CA ARG A 111 -9.96 6.53 -3.64
C ARG A 111 -8.85 5.49 -3.76
N ALA A 112 -8.62 4.68 -2.73
CA ALA A 112 -7.65 3.59 -2.81
C ALA A 112 -8.03 2.59 -3.92
N ARG A 113 -9.30 2.16 -3.95
CA ARG A 113 -9.80 1.25 -4.99
C ARG A 113 -9.65 1.85 -6.39
N ALA A 114 -10.01 3.12 -6.57
CA ALA A 114 -9.82 3.84 -7.84
C ALA A 114 -8.35 3.92 -8.25
N ALA A 115 -7.46 4.28 -7.31
CA ALA A 115 -6.03 4.38 -7.56
C ALA A 115 -5.42 3.02 -7.95
N ILE A 116 -5.87 1.91 -7.34
CA ILE A 116 -5.42 0.54 -7.64
C ILE A 116 -5.99 0.05 -8.99
N CYS A 117 -7.25 0.33 -9.30
CA CYS A 117 -7.88 -0.08 -10.55
C CYS A 117 -7.48 0.76 -11.77
N ARG A 118 -6.82 1.92 -11.57
CA ARG A 118 -6.33 2.77 -12.66
C ARG A 118 -5.51 1.95 -13.69
N ASN A 119 -5.78 2.18 -14.97
CA ASN A 119 -5.12 1.50 -16.10
C ASN A 119 -5.32 -0.03 -16.17
N LEU A 120 -6.30 -0.62 -15.49
CA LEU A 120 -6.61 -2.05 -15.62
C LEU A 120 -7.69 -2.38 -16.67
N HIS A 121 -8.16 -1.37 -17.42
CA HIS A 121 -9.19 -1.54 -18.46
C HIS A 121 -8.85 -2.61 -19.51
N PHE A 122 -7.57 -2.79 -19.85
CA PHE A 122 -7.14 -3.80 -20.82
C PHE A 122 -7.36 -5.25 -20.34
N LEU A 123 -7.58 -5.45 -19.03
CA LEU A 123 -7.95 -6.73 -18.42
C LEU A 123 -9.46 -6.89 -18.26
N GLY A 124 -10.26 -5.96 -18.82
CA GLY A 124 -11.71 -5.91 -18.60
C GLY A 124 -12.12 -5.36 -17.23
N LEU A 125 -11.15 -4.89 -16.41
CA LEU A 125 -11.42 -4.25 -15.13
C LEU A 125 -11.64 -2.74 -15.33
N ALA A 126 -12.90 -2.34 -15.30
CA ALA A 126 -13.30 -0.93 -15.23
C ALA A 126 -14.03 -0.69 -13.91
N LEU A 127 -13.61 0.34 -13.18
CA LEU A 127 -14.31 0.75 -11.97
C LEU A 127 -15.50 1.62 -12.36
N ASP A 128 -16.68 1.30 -11.82
CA ASP A 128 -17.88 2.12 -11.93
C ASP A 128 -17.90 3.08 -10.74
N ASP A 129 -17.66 4.37 -11.00
CA ASP A 129 -17.55 5.39 -9.96
C ASP A 129 -18.85 5.55 -9.14
N GLU A 130 -20.03 5.34 -9.76
CA GLU A 130 -21.31 5.40 -9.04
C GLU A 130 -21.49 4.20 -8.09
N LYS A 131 -20.94 3.04 -8.48
CA LYS A 131 -20.93 1.84 -7.64
C LYS A 131 -19.69 1.72 -6.75
N ASN A 132 -18.85 2.74 -6.69
CA ASN A 132 -17.67 2.81 -5.83
C ASN A 132 -17.81 3.82 -4.68
N PRO A 133 -18.94 3.88 -3.94
CA PRO A 133 -19.01 4.76 -2.78
C PRO A 133 -18.03 4.28 -1.70
N ALA A 134 -17.47 5.22 -0.94
CA ALA A 134 -16.88 4.87 0.34
C ALA A 134 -18.03 4.41 1.25
N GLU A 135 -17.87 3.29 1.97
CA GLU A 135 -18.77 3.02 3.08
C GLU A 135 -18.58 4.12 4.12
N ARG A 136 -19.64 4.90 4.34
CA ARG A 136 -19.70 5.95 5.33
C ARG A 136 -19.91 5.28 6.68
N ASP A 137 -18.99 5.50 7.62
CA ASP A 137 -18.95 5.03 9.00
C ASP A 137 -20.29 4.47 9.54
N LEU A 138 -20.43 3.14 9.55
CA LEU A 138 -21.45 2.44 10.35
C LEU A 138 -21.01 2.19 11.79
N TYR A 139 -19.91 2.80 12.25
CA TYR A 139 -19.48 2.74 13.66
C TYR A 139 -19.38 4.14 14.26
N SER A 140 -20.56 4.69 14.59
CA SER A 140 -20.69 5.60 15.72
C SER A 140 -20.65 4.80 17.03
N GLY A 141 -19.55 4.92 17.80
CA GLY A 141 -19.53 4.65 19.24
C GLY A 141 -18.87 3.35 19.69
N GLY A 142 -17.95 3.48 20.64
CA GLY A 142 -17.29 2.41 21.40
C GLY A 142 -15.98 2.87 22.01
#